data_AF-A0A7K0DG95-F1
#
_entry.id   AF-A0A7K0DG95-F1
#
_cell.length_a   1.000
_cell.length_b   1.000
_cell.length_c   1.000
_cell.angle_alpha   90.00
_cell.angle_beta   90.00
_cell.angle_gamma   90.00
#
_symmetry.space_group_name_H-M   'P 1'
#
loop_
_entity.id
_entity.type
_entity.pdbx_description
1 polymer ?
#
loop_
_entity_poly.entity_id
_entity_poly.type
_entity_poly.pdbx_seq_one_letter_code
_entity_poly.pdbx_strand_id
1 'polypeptide(L)'
;MEYNFSELTPTTGVEINGVHGGDLLEEKIAAQTLDALEHRGVVVFREAHATDDELVAFARLLGEVVPLPMGSHPKYREIQKITRDASKSKLAAYRKGTFHWQIGGSTDAVPSRATFRLMHRASLAGEEAVA
;
A
#
# COMPACT_ATOMS: atom_id res chain seq x y z
N MET A 1 22.75 -2.70 7.65
CA MET A 1 22.20 -2.74 6.28
C MET A 1 22.12 -1.32 5.77
N GLU A 2 22.48 -1.08 4.52
CA GLU A 2 22.44 0.25 3.92
C GLU A 2 21.14 0.38 3.12
N TYR A 3 20.24 1.23 3.61
CA TYR A 3 19.01 1.58 2.89
C TYR A 3 19.28 2.85 2.08
N ASN A 4 18.81 2.88 0.84
CA ASN A 4 18.97 4.05 -0.03
C ASN A 4 17.61 4.68 -0.34
N PHE A 5 17.53 5.99 -0.14
CA PHE A 5 16.36 6.82 -0.41
C PHE A 5 16.68 7.75 -1.59
N SER A 6 15.88 7.65 -2.65
CA SER A 6 16.00 8.51 -3.84
C SER A 6 14.66 9.12 -4.23
N GLU A 7 14.69 10.38 -4.66
CA GLU A 7 13.51 11.05 -5.19
C GLU A 7 13.10 10.44 -6.54
N LEU A 8 11.81 10.13 -6.72
CA LEU A 8 11.29 9.59 -7.98
C LEU A 8 11.06 10.68 -9.02
N THR A 9 10.59 11.85 -8.57
CA THR A 9 10.34 13.03 -9.42
C THR A 9 10.67 14.29 -8.63
N PRO A 10 10.79 15.46 -9.29
CA PRO A 10 11.11 16.71 -8.60
C PRO A 10 10.13 17.12 -7.48
N THR A 11 8.87 16.66 -7.56
CA THR A 11 7.81 17.11 -6.64
C THR A 11 7.12 15.99 -5.87
N THR A 12 7.31 14.73 -6.26
CA THR A 12 6.49 13.62 -5.74
C THR A 12 7.26 12.32 -5.79
N GLY A 13 7.08 11.51 -4.74
CA GLY A 13 7.60 10.16 -4.69
C GLY A 13 9.02 10.05 -4.15
N VAL A 14 9.22 9.08 -3.27
CA VAL A 14 10.52 8.55 -2.85
C VAL A 14 10.51 7.06 -3.11
N GLU A 15 11.61 6.51 -3.63
CA GLU A 15 11.86 5.08 -3.60
C GLU A 15 12.88 4.72 -2.51
N ILE A 16 12.65 3.57 -1.88
CA ILE A 16 13.48 3.02 -0.83
C ILE A 16 13.96 1.65 -1.28
N ASN A 17 15.27 1.47 -1.35
CA ASN A 17 15.93 0.23 -1.73
C ASN A 17 16.59 -0.44 -0.51
N GLY A 18 16.62 -1.78 -0.51
CA GLY A 18 17.30 -2.58 0.52
C GLY A 18 16.50 -2.80 1.80
N VAL A 19 15.24 -2.37 1.86
CA VAL A 19 14.30 -2.67 2.96
C VAL A 19 13.52 -3.92 2.59
N HIS A 20 13.58 -4.95 3.43
CA HIS A 20 12.83 -6.19 3.27
C HIS A 20 11.73 -6.34 4.34
N GLY A 21 10.90 -7.38 4.23
CA GLY A 21 9.74 -7.60 5.10
C GLY A 21 10.01 -7.44 6.60
N GLY A 22 11.10 -8.04 7.09
CA GLY A 22 11.49 -7.92 8.50
C GLY A 22 11.92 -6.51 8.92
N ASP A 23 12.56 -5.75 8.03
CA ASP A 23 12.99 -4.37 8.29
C ASP A 23 11.78 -3.43 8.44
N LEU A 24 10.65 -3.73 7.80
CA LEU A 24 9.42 -2.95 7.93
C LEU A 24 8.87 -2.96 9.37
N LEU A 25 9.28 -3.91 10.21
CA LEU A 25 8.86 -3.97 11.61
C LEU A 25 9.62 -2.97 12.50
N GLU A 26 10.64 -2.30 11.97
CA GLU A 26 11.41 -1.32 12.72
C GLU A 26 10.71 0.04 12.77
N GLU A 27 10.53 0.59 13.97
CA GLU A 27 9.90 1.92 14.17
C GLU A 27 10.61 3.03 13.38
N LYS A 28 11.95 2.91 13.21
CA LYS A 28 12.74 3.88 12.42
C LYS A 28 12.28 3.92 10.96
N ILE A 29 11.94 2.78 10.36
CA ILE A 29 11.50 2.68 8.97
C ILE A 29 10.10 3.29 8.84
N ALA A 30 9.20 3.01 9.79
CA ALA A 30 7.88 3.63 9.82
C ALA A 30 7.96 5.16 9.97
N ALA A 31 8.81 5.67 10.87
CA ALA A 31 9.01 7.11 11.06
C ALA A 31 9.56 7.79 9.79
N GLN A 32 10.57 7.19 9.16
CA GLN A 32 11.13 7.68 7.89
C GLN A 32 10.09 7.64 6.75
N THR A 33 9.22 6.65 6.75
CA THR A 33 8.13 6.53 5.77
C THR A 33 7.10 7.62 5.95
N LEU A 34 6.69 7.90 7.18
CA LEU A 34 5.75 8.99 7.48
C LEU A 34 6.31 10.36 7.10
N ASP A 35 7.59 10.61 7.41
CA ASP A 35 8.27 11.85 7.01
C ASP A 35 8.33 11.98 5.48
N ALA A 36 8.69 10.91 4.77
CA ALA A 36 8.71 10.91 3.31
C ALA A 36 7.30 11.09 2.71
N LEU A 37 6.27 10.48 3.29
CA LEU A 37 4.88 10.66 2.84
C LEU A 37 4.40 12.10 3.03
N GLU A 38 4.75 12.75 4.14
CA GLU A 38 4.39 14.14 4.42
C GLU A 38 5.01 15.10 3.37
N HIS A 39 6.28 14.87 3.00
CA HIS A 39 6.99 15.77 2.09
C HIS A 39 6.80 15.43 0.61
N ARG A 40 6.57 14.16 0.27
CA ARG A 40 6.64 13.65 -1.11
C ARG A 40 5.39 12.91 -1.56
N GLY A 41 4.42 12.67 -0.69
CA GLY A 41 3.11 12.10 -0.99
C GLY A 41 3.07 10.62 -1.37
N VAL A 42 4.17 10.04 -1.86
CA VAL A 42 4.27 8.63 -2.28
C VAL A 42 5.60 8.05 -1.83
N VAL A 43 5.57 6.82 -1.30
CA VAL A 43 6.77 6.03 -0.96
C VAL A 43 6.66 4.67 -1.65
N VAL A 44 7.75 4.26 -2.31
CA VAL A 44 7.85 2.97 -3.01
C VAL A 44 8.98 2.16 -2.40
N PHE A 45 8.65 1.04 -1.76
CA PHE A 45 9.65 0.05 -1.35
C PHE A 45 9.93 -0.89 -2.52
N ARG A 46 11.17 -0.91 -3.01
CA ARG A 46 11.59 -1.82 -4.08
C ARG A 46 11.89 -3.20 -3.48
N GLU A 47 11.27 -4.23 -4.05
CA GLU A 47 11.58 -5.63 -3.74
C GLU A 47 11.53 -5.97 -2.25
N ALA A 48 10.56 -5.39 -1.53
CA ALA A 48 10.45 -5.57 -0.08
C ALA A 48 10.11 -7.01 0.32
N HIS A 49 9.44 -7.77 -0.56
CA HIS A 49 9.05 -9.16 -0.32
C HIS A 49 8.34 -9.39 1.03
N ALA A 50 7.56 -8.41 1.48
CA ALA A 50 6.80 -8.49 2.73
C ALA A 50 5.72 -9.56 2.66
N THR A 51 5.52 -10.24 3.79
CA THR A 51 4.38 -11.13 4.04
C THR A 51 3.16 -10.33 4.47
N ASP A 52 1.97 -10.95 4.44
CA ASP A 52 0.73 -10.32 4.92
C ASP A 52 0.82 -9.92 6.41
N ASP A 53 1.53 -10.71 7.21
CA ASP A 53 1.74 -10.47 8.64
C ASP A 53 2.60 -9.21 8.85
N GLU A 54 3.70 -9.08 8.09
CA GLU A 54 4.57 -7.90 8.12
C GLU A 54 3.88 -6.67 7.54
N LEU A 55 3.08 -6.84 6.49
CA LEU A 55 2.26 -5.81 5.87
C LEU A 55 1.30 -5.16 6.88
N VAL A 56 0.56 -5.99 7.63
CA VAL A 56 -0.38 -5.51 8.65
C VAL A 56 0.36 -4.90 9.84
N ALA A 57 1.46 -5.51 10.27
CA ALA A 57 2.27 -4.97 11.35
C ALA A 57 2.84 -3.58 10.99
N PHE A 58 3.37 -3.42 9.78
CA PHE A 58 3.88 -2.14 9.30
C PHE A 58 2.76 -1.10 9.17
N ALA A 59 1.60 -1.46 8.63
CA ALA A 59 0.46 -0.56 8.54
C ALA A 59 0.04 0.00 9.91
N ARG A 60 0.13 -0.82 10.97
CA ARG A 60 -0.14 -0.39 12.36
C ARG A 60 0.93 0.52 12.94
N LEU A 61 2.18 0.41 12.50
CA LEU A 61 3.24 1.36 12.85
C LEU A 61 3.03 2.73 12.19
N LEU A 62 2.38 2.79 11.03
CA LEU A 62 2.04 4.04 10.33
C LEU A 62 0.81 4.74 10.93
N GLY A 63 -0.04 4.03 11.68
CA GLY A 63 -1.19 4.59 12.37
C GLY A 63 -2.33 3.59 12.60
N GLU A 64 -3.51 4.13 12.94
CA GLU A 64 -4.72 3.31 13.09
C GLU A 64 -5.15 2.73 11.74
N VAL A 65 -5.26 1.40 11.67
CA VAL A 65 -5.69 0.71 10.45
C VAL A 65 -7.20 0.61 10.44
N VAL A 66 -7.82 1.24 9.44
CA VAL A 66 -9.27 1.20 9.23
C VAL A 66 -9.62 0.02 8.30
N PRO A 67 -10.29 -1.04 8.79
CA PRO A 67 -10.71 -2.15 7.96
C PRO A 67 -11.80 -1.69 7.00
N LEU A 68 -11.57 -1.87 5.71
CA LEU A 68 -12.57 -1.51 4.70
C LEU A 68 -13.70 -2.57 4.70
N PRO A 69 -14.99 -2.16 4.60
CA PRO A 69 -16.15 -3.04 4.84
C PRO A 69 -16.24 -4.32 4.00
N MET A 70 -15.54 -4.36 2.86
CA MET A 70 -15.57 -5.45 1.89
C MET A 70 -14.25 -6.23 1.78
N GLY A 71 -13.48 -6.29 2.87
CA GLY A 71 -12.26 -7.10 2.94
C GLY A 71 -12.56 -8.58 2.68
N SER A 72 -11.72 -9.21 1.86
CA SER A 72 -11.90 -10.60 1.41
C SER A 72 -10.71 -11.49 1.76
N HIS A 73 -9.76 -10.99 2.55
CA HIS A 73 -8.60 -11.75 2.97
C HIS A 73 -8.97 -12.74 4.10
N PRO A 74 -8.55 -14.02 4.02
CA PRO A 74 -9.03 -15.07 4.94
C PRO A 74 -8.56 -14.88 6.38
N LYS A 75 -7.42 -14.22 6.60
CA LYS A 75 -6.78 -14.06 7.92
C LYS A 75 -6.89 -12.64 8.50
N TYR A 76 -6.93 -11.61 7.65
CA TYR A 76 -6.80 -10.21 8.05
C TYR A 76 -7.95 -9.40 7.47
N ARG A 77 -8.75 -8.75 8.30
CA ARG A 77 -9.86 -7.91 7.81
C ARG A 77 -9.37 -6.59 7.22
N GLU A 78 -8.15 -6.21 7.60
CA GLU A 78 -7.43 -5.03 7.16
C GLU A 78 -6.98 -5.13 5.69
N ILE A 79 -6.73 -6.35 5.20
CA ILE A 79 -6.23 -6.59 3.83
C ILE A 79 -7.40 -6.71 2.85
N GLN A 80 -7.28 -5.98 1.74
CA GLN A 80 -8.31 -5.93 0.71
C GLN A 80 -7.74 -6.28 -0.65
N LYS A 81 -7.92 -7.55 -1.08
CA LYS A 81 -7.48 -8.00 -2.41
C LYS A 81 -7.97 -7.09 -3.52
N ILE A 82 -7.11 -6.23 -4.05
CA ILE A 82 -7.40 -5.37 -5.21
C ILE A 82 -7.11 -6.17 -6.49
N THR A 83 -8.14 -6.36 -7.30
CA THR A 83 -8.07 -7.11 -8.57
C THR A 83 -9.32 -6.80 -9.37
N ARG A 84 -9.18 -6.79 -10.70
CA ARG A 84 -10.27 -6.68 -11.68
C ARG A 84 -10.67 -8.04 -12.26
N ASP A 85 -10.05 -9.12 -11.80
CA ASP A 85 -10.44 -10.48 -12.13
C ASP A 85 -11.73 -10.85 -11.38
N ALA A 86 -12.83 -10.98 -12.13
CA ALA A 86 -14.14 -11.30 -11.59
C ALA A 86 -14.20 -12.70 -10.93
N SER A 87 -13.30 -13.62 -11.28
CA SER A 87 -13.19 -14.92 -10.60
C SER A 87 -12.59 -14.78 -9.19
N LYS A 88 -11.86 -13.70 -8.92
CA LYS A 88 -11.13 -13.47 -7.66
C LYS A 88 -11.79 -12.46 -6.73
N SER A 89 -12.72 -11.63 -7.23
CA SER A 89 -13.41 -10.65 -6.41
C SER A 89 -14.78 -10.26 -6.95
N LYS A 90 -15.79 -10.22 -6.06
CA LYS A 90 -17.12 -9.67 -6.34
C LYS A 90 -17.09 -8.16 -6.65
N LEU A 91 -16.00 -7.48 -6.30
CA LEU A 91 -15.78 -6.04 -6.56
C LEU A 91 -15.07 -5.74 -7.89
N ALA A 92 -14.77 -6.75 -8.70
CA ALA A 92 -14.04 -6.57 -9.96
C ALA A 92 -14.71 -5.54 -10.90
N ALA A 93 -16.04 -5.57 -11.01
CA ALA A 93 -16.78 -4.62 -11.83
C ALA A 93 -16.73 -3.19 -11.26
N TYR A 94 -16.89 -3.05 -9.94
CA TYR A 94 -16.80 -1.76 -9.24
C TYR A 94 -15.41 -1.11 -9.42
N ARG A 95 -14.35 -1.93 -9.41
CA ARG A 95 -12.97 -1.47 -9.59
C ARG A 95 -12.64 -0.96 -10.99
N LYS A 96 -13.55 -1.06 -11.96
CA LYS A 96 -13.42 -0.28 -13.20
C LYS A 96 -13.48 1.23 -12.93
N GLY A 97 -14.05 1.67 -11.79
CA GLY A 97 -14.01 3.07 -11.39
C GLY A 97 -12.61 3.60 -11.10
N THR A 98 -11.62 2.75 -10.79
CA THR A 98 -10.26 3.19 -10.45
C THR A 98 -9.43 3.67 -11.65
N PHE A 99 -10.00 3.68 -12.87
CA PHE A 99 -9.40 4.36 -14.02
C PHE A 99 -9.45 5.89 -13.91
N HIS A 100 -10.37 6.42 -13.12
CA HIS A 100 -10.48 7.85 -12.89
C HIS A 100 -9.59 8.27 -11.72
N TRP A 101 -9.06 9.49 -11.79
CA TRP A 101 -8.35 10.11 -10.68
C TRP A 101 -9.26 10.15 -9.44
N GLN A 102 -8.78 9.55 -8.36
CA GLN A 102 -9.52 9.45 -7.11
C GLN A 102 -8.56 9.33 -5.93
N ILE A 103 -9.00 9.78 -4.76
CA ILE A 103 -8.32 9.59 -3.48
C ILE A 103 -9.18 8.68 -2.57
N GLY A 104 -8.51 7.81 -1.82
CA GLY A 104 -9.18 6.87 -0.91
C GLY A 104 -9.93 7.59 0.21
N GLY A 105 -11.10 7.07 0.57
CA GLY A 105 -11.90 7.59 1.68
C GLY A 105 -12.51 8.98 1.45
N SER A 106 -12.49 9.51 0.22
CA SER A 106 -13.09 10.82 -0.10
C SER A 106 -14.60 10.92 0.16
N THR A 107 -15.28 9.79 0.30
CA THR A 107 -16.70 9.69 0.64
C THR A 107 -16.96 9.48 2.14
N ASP A 108 -15.91 9.24 2.93
CA ASP A 108 -16.02 9.00 4.36
C ASP A 108 -16.06 10.33 5.12
N ALA A 109 -16.61 10.31 6.35
CA ALA A 109 -16.66 11.52 7.19
C ALA A 109 -15.25 12.06 7.51
N VAL A 110 -14.27 11.16 7.64
CA VAL A 110 -12.86 11.47 7.80
C VAL A 110 -12.09 10.64 6.75
N PRO A 111 -11.50 11.27 5.73
CA PRO A 111 -10.73 10.57 4.71
C PRO A 111 -9.49 9.86 5.29
N SER A 112 -9.06 8.78 4.63
CA SER A 112 -7.87 8.05 5.03
C SER A 112 -6.61 8.91 4.88
N ARG A 113 -5.75 8.93 5.91
CA ARG A 113 -4.47 9.66 5.88
C ARG A 113 -3.49 9.08 4.86
N ALA A 114 -3.47 7.76 4.72
CA ALA A 114 -2.61 7.05 3.78
C ALA A 114 -3.30 5.77 3.29
N THR A 115 -2.83 5.22 2.18
CA THR A 115 -3.17 3.88 1.72
C THR A 115 -1.88 3.14 1.44
N PHE A 116 -1.69 1.98 2.07
CA PHE A 116 -0.55 1.11 1.81
C PHE A 116 -0.96 -0.04 0.90
N ARG A 117 -0.11 -0.39 -0.07
CA ARG A 117 -0.39 -1.46 -1.03
C ARG A 117 0.84 -2.29 -1.27
N LEU A 118 0.70 -3.59 -1.12
CA LEU A 118 1.67 -4.56 -1.60
C LEU A 118 1.34 -4.94 -3.05
N MET A 119 2.32 -5.39 -3.83
CA MET A 119 2.07 -5.95 -5.16
C MET A 119 2.50 -7.41 -5.16
N HIS A 120 1.54 -8.33 -5.03
CA HIS A 120 1.84 -9.77 -5.06
C HIS A 120 2.11 -10.30 -6.47
N ARG A 121 1.44 -9.75 -7.49
CA ARG A 121 1.62 -10.16 -8.88
C ARG A 121 1.33 -8.99 -9.80
N ALA A 122 2.34 -8.61 -10.58
CA ALA A 122 2.14 -7.70 -11.70
C ALA A 122 1.53 -8.45 -12.88
N SER A 123 0.48 -7.89 -13.48
CA SER A 123 0.07 -8.30 -14.82
C SER A 123 1.10 -7.77 -15.82
N LEU A 124 1.55 -8.60 -16.76
CA LEU A 124 2.43 -8.19 -17.87
C LEU A 124 1.74 -7.16 -18.79
N ALA A 125 0.41 -7.04 -18.72
CA ALA A 125 -0.38 -6.03 -19.41
C ALA A 125 -0.59 -4.73 -18.58
N GLY A 126 -0.02 -4.64 -17.36
CA GLY A 126 -0.03 -3.42 -16.54
C GLY A 126 -1.19 -3.26 -15.54
N GLU A 127 -1.99 -4.29 -15.28
CA GLU A 127 -3.34 -4.11 -14.69
C GLU A 127 -3.58 -4.60 -13.25
N GLU A 128 -2.64 -5.27 -12.57
CA GLU A 128 -2.91 -5.84 -11.23
C GLU A 128 -1.91 -5.41 -10.15
N ALA A 129 -2.44 -4.84 -9.07
CA ALA A 129 -1.79 -4.69 -7.77
C ALA A 129 -2.75 -5.28 -6.73
N VAL A 130 -2.28 -6.20 -5.90
CA VAL A 130 -3.11 -6.83 -4.84
C VAL A 130 -2.78 -6.14 -3.52
N ALA A 131 -3.60 -5.17 -3.11
CA ALA A 131 -3.54 -4.63 -1.75
C ALA A 131 -4.28 -5.53 -0.74
#